data_AF-A0A4Q3TCP5-F1
#
_entry.id   AF-A0A4Q3TCP5-F1
#
_cell.length_a   1.000
_cell.length_b   1.000
_cell.length_c   1.000
_cell.angle_alpha   90.00
_cell.angle_beta   90.00
_cell.angle_gamma   90.00
#
_symmetry.space_group_name_H-M   'P 1'
#
loop_
_entity.id
_entity.type
_entity.pdbx_description
1 polymer ?
#
loop_
_entity_poly.entity_id
_entity_poly.type
_entity_poly.pdbx_seq_one_letter_code
_entity_poly.pdbx_strand_id
1 'polypeptide(L)'
;IRFMVFDLPGHGGRFAERATALEKLVAAAGQPWLVAVRQQSVQDAASLQALMEQTVREGGEGLMLHRLDAVHRPGRSRDLLKLKPHDDADARVLSHVAGKGRYQGMLGALWVETPEGVRFKLGTGFDDAARRHPPAVGSWISYRFRGETDAGIPRFASFQRVRADL
;
A
#
# COMPACT_ATOMS: atom_id res chain seq x y z
N ILE A 1 -2.25 24.42 10.28
CA ILE A 1 -2.33 23.60 9.04
C ILE A 1 -1.19 24.05 8.12
N ARG A 2 -0.52 23.14 7.40
CA ARG A 2 0.52 23.45 6.40
C ARG A 2 0.09 22.88 5.05
N PHE A 3 0.34 23.60 3.96
CA PHE A 3 0.17 23.12 2.60
C PHE A 3 1.50 22.56 2.10
N MET A 4 1.58 21.23 2.08
CA MET A 4 2.77 20.48 1.68
C MET A 4 2.74 20.23 0.17
N VAL A 5 3.48 21.03 -0.61
CA VAL A 5 3.51 20.96 -2.07
C VAL A 5 4.61 20.00 -2.56
N PHE A 6 4.30 19.20 -3.57
CA PHE A 6 5.19 18.11 -4.04
C PHE A 6 5.37 18.04 -5.57
N ASP A 7 4.70 18.90 -6.33
CA ASP A 7 4.91 19.01 -7.78
C ASP A 7 4.49 20.40 -8.29
N LEU A 8 4.88 20.73 -9.53
CA LEU A 8 4.57 21.98 -10.21
C LEU A 8 4.00 21.71 -11.63
N PRO A 9 2.73 21.28 -11.76
CA PRO A 9 2.15 20.78 -13.01
C PRO A 9 2.28 21.70 -14.23
N GLY A 10 2.27 23.03 -14.01
CA GLY A 10 2.36 24.04 -15.07
C GLY A 10 3.77 24.34 -15.60
N HIS A 11 4.83 23.77 -15.01
CA HIS A 11 6.21 24.09 -15.39
C HIS A 11 6.62 23.50 -16.75
N GLY A 12 6.00 22.41 -17.20
CA GLY A 12 6.32 21.75 -18.48
C GLY A 12 7.66 20.98 -18.53
N GLY A 13 8.50 21.08 -17.49
CA GLY A 13 9.80 20.41 -17.40
C GLY A 13 9.75 19.01 -16.78
N ARG A 14 10.91 18.36 -16.69
CA ARG A 14 11.12 17.07 -16.00
C ARG A 14 11.02 17.24 -14.49
N PHE A 15 10.70 16.17 -13.76
CA PHE A 15 10.45 16.27 -12.32
C PHE A 15 11.62 16.88 -11.53
N ALA A 16 12.87 16.57 -11.89
CA ALA A 16 14.04 17.19 -11.27
C ALA A 16 14.01 18.73 -11.37
N GLU A 17 13.68 19.28 -12.54
CA GLU A 17 13.57 20.73 -12.77
C GLU A 17 12.39 21.32 -11.99
N ARG A 18 11.25 20.60 -12.00
CA ARG A 18 10.04 21.02 -11.28
C ARG A 18 10.26 21.06 -9.76
N ALA A 19 10.96 20.08 -9.21
CA ALA A 19 11.29 20.02 -7.78
C ALA A 19 12.17 21.22 -7.36
N THR A 20 13.24 21.49 -8.10
CA THR A 20 14.09 22.65 -7.85
C THR A 20 13.34 23.98 -8.01
N ALA A 21 12.49 24.10 -9.04
CA ALA A 21 11.69 25.31 -9.24
C ALA A 21 10.66 25.51 -8.10
N LEU A 22 10.04 24.42 -7.64
CA LEU A 22 9.08 24.44 -6.53
C LEU A 22 9.76 24.90 -5.23
N GLU A 23 10.94 24.37 -4.90
CA GLU A 23 11.70 24.78 -3.72
C GLU A 23 12.01 26.28 -3.74
N LYS A 24 12.48 26.79 -4.89
CA LYS A 24 12.74 28.24 -5.09
C LYS A 24 11.48 29.07 -4.92
N LEU A 25 10.36 28.62 -5.49
CA LEU A 25 9.08 29.32 -5.41
C LEU A 25 8.56 29.39 -3.96
N VAL A 26 8.64 28.29 -3.22
CA VAL A 26 8.24 28.24 -1.81
C VAL A 26 9.14 29.13 -0.95
N ALA A 27 10.46 29.10 -1.16
CA ALA A 27 11.40 29.96 -0.45
C ALA A 27 11.13 31.45 -0.71
N ALA A 28 10.89 31.83 -1.97
CA ALA A 28 10.58 33.20 -2.36
C ALA A 28 9.24 33.69 -1.81
N ALA A 29 8.25 32.81 -1.68
CA ALA A 29 6.95 33.15 -1.10
C ALA A 29 7.07 33.52 0.40
N GLY A 30 8.05 32.95 1.11
CA GLY A 30 8.34 33.27 2.51
C GLY A 30 7.19 32.96 3.49
N GLN A 31 6.24 32.12 3.08
CA GLN A 31 5.04 31.83 3.86
C GLN A 31 5.26 30.60 4.78
N PRO A 32 5.11 30.72 6.11
CA PRO A 32 5.33 29.60 7.03
C PRO A 32 4.39 28.41 6.81
N TRP A 33 3.22 28.64 6.20
CA TRP A 33 2.22 27.62 5.92
C TRP A 33 2.43 26.91 4.59
N LEU A 34 3.29 27.41 3.70
CA LEU A 34 3.60 26.79 2.40
C LEU A 34 4.96 26.09 2.49
N VAL A 35 4.99 24.78 2.29
CA VAL A 35 6.21 23.98 2.49
C VAL A 35 6.40 23.00 1.33
N ALA A 36 7.58 23.00 0.71
CA ALA A 36 7.94 21.98 -0.26
C ALA A 36 8.26 20.66 0.45
N VAL A 37 7.67 19.56 -0.02
CA VAL A 37 8.00 18.22 0.47
C VAL A 37 9.44 17.90 0.07
N ARG A 38 10.29 17.61 1.06
CA ARG A 38 11.70 17.26 0.87
C ARG A 38 11.83 16.10 -0.13
N GLN A 39 12.62 16.32 -1.17
CA GLN A 39 13.03 15.28 -2.11
C GLN A 39 14.44 14.81 -1.74
N GLN A 40 14.70 13.51 -1.89
CA GLN A 40 16.06 12.97 -1.75
C GLN A 40 16.24 11.76 -2.67
N SER A 41 17.44 11.62 -3.21
CA SER A 41 17.83 10.44 -3.99
C SER A 41 18.45 9.39 -3.08
N VAL A 42 18.15 8.13 -3.36
CA VAL A 42 18.76 6.95 -2.72
C VAL A 42 19.51 6.15 -3.77
N GLN A 43 20.63 5.52 -3.38
CA GLN A 43 21.55 4.89 -4.33
C GLN A 43 21.06 3.53 -4.82
N ASP A 44 20.32 2.81 -3.98
CA ASP A 44 19.89 1.44 -4.25
C ASP A 44 18.60 1.07 -3.49
N ALA A 45 18.11 -0.14 -3.77
CA ALA A 45 16.91 -0.68 -3.16
C ALA A 45 17.05 -0.92 -1.64
N ALA A 46 18.25 -1.24 -1.16
CA ALA A 46 18.50 -1.48 0.26
C ALA A 46 18.38 -0.17 1.06
N SER A 47 19.00 0.90 0.57
CA SER A 47 18.89 2.25 1.12
C SER A 47 17.46 2.78 1.06
N LEU A 48 16.73 2.47 -0.02
CA LEU A 48 15.32 2.80 -0.15
C LEU A 48 14.46 2.09 0.91
N GLN A 49 14.70 0.80 1.11
CA GLN A 49 13.99 -0.01 2.10
C GLN A 49 14.27 0.50 3.52
N ALA A 50 15.54 0.77 3.86
CA ALA A 50 15.92 1.31 5.17
C ALA A 50 15.27 2.68 5.45
N LEU A 51 15.21 3.56 4.44
CA LEU A 51 14.53 4.84 4.55
C LEU A 51 13.02 4.66 4.78
N MET A 52 12.40 3.72 4.08
CA MET A 52 10.97 3.39 4.25
C MET A 52 10.70 2.90 5.67
N GLU A 53 11.49 1.97 6.18
CA GLU A 53 11.37 1.45 7.55
C GLU A 53 11.58 2.52 8.61
N GLN A 54 12.59 3.39 8.45
CA GLN A 54 12.79 4.53 9.35
C GLN A 54 11.59 5.48 9.33
N THR A 55 11.07 5.81 8.15
CA THR A 55 9.90 6.69 7.99
C THR A 55 8.68 6.12 8.73
N VAL A 56 8.46 4.80 8.62
CA VAL A 56 7.35 4.12 9.30
C VAL A 56 7.57 4.08 10.81
N ARG A 57 8.79 3.81 11.28
CA ARG A 57 9.14 3.86 12.73
C ARG A 57 8.92 5.24 13.35
N GLU A 58 9.07 6.30 12.57
CA GLU A 58 8.78 7.68 12.99
C GLU A 58 7.29 8.07 12.89
N GLY A 59 6.41 7.11 12.54
CA GLY A 59 4.96 7.32 12.42
C GLY A 59 4.50 7.78 11.04
N GLY A 60 5.39 7.76 10.03
CA GLY A 60 5.05 8.04 8.64
C GLY A 60 4.35 6.86 7.94
N GLU A 61 3.62 7.14 6.86
CA GLU A 61 2.86 6.11 6.12
C GLU A 61 3.71 5.27 5.14
N GLY A 62 4.89 5.79 4.76
CA GLY A 62 5.75 5.24 3.72
C GLY A 62 6.35 6.32 2.82
N LEU A 63 6.78 5.93 1.62
CA LEU A 63 7.47 6.79 0.66
C LEU A 63 6.69 6.95 -0.65
N MET A 64 6.92 8.08 -1.30
CA MET A 64 6.57 8.33 -2.69
C MET A 64 7.84 8.32 -3.53
N LEU A 65 7.83 7.64 -4.67
CA LEU A 65 8.96 7.59 -5.62
C LEU A 65 8.55 8.27 -6.90
N HIS A 66 9.31 9.27 -7.33
CA HIS A 66 9.05 10.00 -8.56
C HIS A 66 10.28 9.94 -9.46
N ARG A 67 10.12 9.44 -10.68
CA ARG A 67 11.22 9.35 -11.65
C ARG A 67 11.68 10.75 -12.05
N LEU A 68 12.98 11.02 -11.94
CA LEU A 68 13.57 12.36 -12.11
C LEU A 68 13.32 12.98 -13.49
N ASP A 69 13.29 12.16 -14.53
CA ASP A 69 13.08 12.59 -15.92
C ASP A 69 11.60 12.61 -16.35
N ALA A 70 10.67 12.35 -15.44
CA ALA A 70 9.25 12.28 -15.75
C ALA A 70 8.69 13.65 -16.10
N VAL A 71 7.95 13.74 -17.21
CA VAL A 71 7.10 14.89 -17.52
C VAL A 71 5.76 14.71 -16.82
N HIS A 72 5.21 15.79 -16.24
CA HIS A 72 3.92 15.74 -15.56
C HIS A 72 2.82 15.25 -16.52
N ARG A 73 1.99 14.31 -16.06
CA ARG A 73 0.83 13.80 -16.78
C ARG A 73 -0.33 13.58 -15.81
N PRO A 74 -1.56 13.95 -16.18
CA PRO A 74 -2.73 13.61 -15.37
C PRO A 74 -2.96 12.09 -15.37
N GLY A 75 -3.46 11.58 -14.24
CA GLY A 75 -3.84 10.17 -14.10
C GLY A 75 -2.73 9.27 -13.55
N ARG A 76 -2.92 7.96 -13.70
CA ARG A 76 -2.00 6.95 -13.17
C ARG A 76 -0.78 6.81 -14.08
N SER A 77 0.42 6.93 -13.50
CA SER A 77 1.68 6.75 -14.21
C SER A 77 2.56 5.71 -13.52
N ARG A 78 3.48 5.12 -14.28
CA ARG A 78 4.60 4.32 -13.74
C ARG A 78 5.73 5.20 -13.20
N ASP A 79 5.65 6.50 -13.43
CA ASP A 79 6.66 7.48 -13.06
C ASP A 79 6.49 7.99 -11.62
N LEU A 80 5.33 7.71 -11.00
CA LEU A 80 5.01 8.05 -9.62
C LEU A 80 4.48 6.82 -8.88
N LEU A 81 5.28 6.28 -7.96
CA LEU A 81 4.98 5.06 -7.22
C LEU A 81 4.80 5.33 -5.73
N LYS A 82 3.94 4.53 -5.10
CA LYS A 82 3.74 4.48 -3.66
C LYS A 82 4.49 3.28 -3.11
N LEU A 83 5.42 3.49 -2.20
CA LEU A 83 6.11 2.44 -1.47
C LEU A 83 5.67 2.48 -0.01
N LYS A 84 5.01 1.43 0.45
CA LYS A 84 4.47 1.33 1.81
C LYS A 84 4.79 -0.05 2.38
N PRO A 85 4.96 -0.17 3.70
CA PRO A 85 5.05 -1.47 4.33
C PRO A 85 3.78 -2.28 4.05
N HIS A 86 3.92 -3.59 4.06
CA HIS A 86 2.83 -4.52 4.09
C HIS A 86 3.13 -5.53 5.20
N ASP A 87 2.12 -5.84 5.99
CA ASP A 87 2.25 -6.77 7.08
C ASP A 87 1.66 -8.10 6.63
N ASP A 88 2.35 -9.19 6.95
CA ASP A 88 1.85 -10.55 6.78
C ASP A 88 1.46 -11.07 8.16
N ALA A 89 0.25 -11.63 8.28
CA ALA A 89 -0.27 -12.24 9.49
C ALA A 89 -1.02 -13.53 9.16
N ASP A 90 -1.36 -14.30 10.19
CA ASP A 90 -2.08 -15.55 10.06
C ASP A 90 -3.52 -15.43 10.58
N ALA A 91 -4.42 -16.21 10.00
CA ALA A 91 -5.79 -16.33 10.46
C ALA A 91 -6.34 -17.73 10.20
N ARG A 92 -7.28 -18.17 11.03
CA ARG A 92 -7.97 -19.45 10.89
C ARG A 92 -9.22 -19.29 10.04
N VAL A 93 -9.45 -20.20 9.11
CA VAL A 93 -10.65 -20.21 8.26
C VAL A 93 -11.85 -20.67 9.07
N LEU A 94 -12.88 -19.81 9.16
CA LEU A 94 -14.14 -20.12 9.85
C LEU A 94 -15.20 -20.68 8.91
N SER A 95 -15.35 -20.12 7.71
CA SER A 95 -16.34 -20.57 6.72
C SER A 95 -16.06 -20.02 5.33
N HIS A 96 -16.72 -20.61 4.32
CA HIS A 96 -16.67 -20.17 2.94
C HIS A 96 -17.87 -19.28 2.61
N VAL A 97 -17.64 -18.24 1.80
CA VAL A 97 -18.68 -17.37 1.26
C VAL A 97 -18.77 -17.63 -0.24
N ALA A 98 -19.96 -18.00 -0.72
CA ALA A 98 -20.20 -18.26 -2.14
C ALA A 98 -19.93 -17.02 -3.01
N GLY A 99 -19.25 -17.24 -4.12
CA GLY A 99 -19.00 -16.21 -5.12
C GLY A 99 -20.25 -15.82 -5.90
N LYS A 100 -20.20 -14.62 -6.49
CA LYS A 100 -21.24 -14.07 -7.37
C LYS A 100 -20.61 -13.67 -8.71
N GLY A 101 -21.43 -13.53 -9.75
CA GLY A 101 -20.96 -13.14 -11.08
C GLY A 101 -19.92 -14.13 -11.63
N ARG A 102 -18.73 -13.65 -12.00
CA ARG A 102 -17.63 -14.50 -12.52
C ARG A 102 -17.20 -15.64 -11.59
N TYR A 103 -17.51 -15.56 -10.30
CA TYR A 103 -17.16 -16.59 -9.31
C TYR A 103 -18.38 -17.39 -8.83
N GLN A 104 -19.50 -17.37 -9.56
CA GLN A 104 -20.66 -18.20 -9.23
C GLN A 104 -20.28 -19.69 -9.23
N GLY A 105 -20.68 -20.43 -8.20
CA GLY A 105 -20.29 -21.83 -8.00
C GLY A 105 -18.86 -22.03 -7.47
N MET A 106 -18.13 -20.95 -7.17
CA MET A 106 -16.78 -20.99 -6.61
C MET A 106 -16.70 -20.15 -5.32
N LEU A 107 -15.55 -20.19 -4.65
CA LEU A 107 -15.26 -19.32 -3.51
C LEU A 107 -15.31 -17.84 -3.92
N GLY A 108 -16.14 -17.07 -3.23
CA GLY A 108 -16.12 -15.61 -3.25
C GLY A 108 -15.10 -15.06 -2.26
N ALA A 109 -15.22 -15.47 -1.00
CA ALA A 109 -14.37 -15.06 0.11
C ALA A 109 -14.34 -16.10 1.23
N LEU A 110 -13.34 -16.03 2.11
CA LEU A 110 -13.31 -16.75 3.39
C LEU A 110 -13.75 -15.80 4.51
N TRP A 111 -14.54 -16.30 5.47
CA TRP A 111 -14.54 -15.74 6.81
C TRP A 111 -13.35 -16.30 7.57
N VAL A 112 -12.54 -15.42 8.16
CA VAL A 112 -11.36 -15.81 8.93
C VAL A 112 -11.35 -15.13 10.30
N GLU A 113 -10.60 -15.69 11.23
CA GLU A 113 -10.36 -15.17 12.58
C GLU A 113 -8.87 -15.10 12.88
N THR A 114 -8.35 -13.96 13.32
CA THR A 114 -6.96 -13.83 13.77
C THR A 114 -6.76 -14.49 15.15
N PRO A 115 -5.52 -14.78 15.57
CA PRO A 115 -5.25 -15.29 16.93
C PRO A 115 -5.82 -14.40 18.06
N GLU A 116 -5.96 -13.09 17.81
CA GLU A 116 -6.50 -12.10 18.72
C GLU A 116 -8.05 -12.05 18.70
N GLY A 117 -8.70 -12.90 17.90
CA GLY A 117 -10.16 -13.01 17.82
C GLY A 117 -10.83 -12.04 16.84
N VAL A 118 -10.06 -11.31 16.02
CA VAL A 118 -10.62 -10.39 15.03
C VAL A 118 -11.16 -11.17 13.84
N ARG A 119 -12.45 -10.98 13.53
CA ARG A 119 -13.13 -11.66 12.42
C ARG A 119 -13.36 -10.75 11.23
N PHE A 120 -12.97 -11.20 10.05
CA PHE A 120 -13.18 -10.44 8.81
C PHE A 120 -13.30 -11.34 7.58
N LYS A 121 -13.76 -10.76 6.46
CA LYS A 121 -13.83 -11.44 5.16
C LYS A 121 -12.55 -11.22 4.36
N LEU A 122 -11.97 -12.29 3.86
CA LEU A 122 -10.83 -12.29 2.94
C LEU A 122 -11.30 -12.74 1.55
N GLY A 123 -11.42 -11.79 0.60
CA GLY A 123 -12.01 -12.04 -0.72
C GLY A 123 -11.06 -11.96 -1.92
N THR A 124 -9.83 -11.53 -1.70
CA THR A 124 -8.82 -11.25 -2.74
C THR A 124 -7.56 -12.08 -2.48
N GLY A 125 -6.69 -12.21 -3.50
CA GLY A 125 -5.46 -13.00 -3.42
C GLY A 125 -5.60 -14.47 -3.84
N PHE A 126 -6.83 -14.95 -4.05
CA PHE A 126 -7.07 -16.29 -4.59
C PHE A 126 -7.02 -16.30 -6.13
N ASP A 127 -6.24 -17.21 -6.69
CA ASP A 127 -6.36 -17.60 -8.09
C ASP A 127 -7.59 -18.49 -8.33
N ASP A 128 -7.90 -18.79 -9.59
CA ASP A 128 -9.09 -19.57 -9.93
C ASP A 128 -9.02 -21.02 -9.42
N ALA A 129 -7.82 -21.59 -9.23
CA ALA A 129 -7.65 -22.93 -8.69
C ALA A 129 -7.98 -22.97 -7.19
N ALA A 130 -7.45 -22.02 -6.42
CA ALA A 130 -7.78 -21.81 -5.02
C ALA A 130 -9.25 -21.43 -4.82
N ARG A 131 -9.91 -20.81 -5.80
CA ARG A 131 -11.36 -20.57 -5.73
C ARG A 131 -12.22 -21.82 -5.95
N ARG A 132 -11.75 -22.75 -6.79
CA ARG A 132 -12.39 -24.06 -6.99
C ARG A 132 -12.13 -25.02 -5.83
N HIS A 133 -10.93 -24.93 -5.25
CA HIS A 133 -10.46 -25.77 -4.15
C HIS A 133 -10.02 -24.86 -2.99
N PRO A 134 -10.98 -24.23 -2.28
CA PRO A 134 -10.67 -23.27 -1.24
C PRO A 134 -9.97 -23.90 -0.04
N PRO A 135 -9.15 -23.12 0.70
CA PRO A 135 -8.62 -23.55 2.00
C PRO A 135 -9.73 -24.10 2.90
N ALA A 136 -9.52 -25.27 3.48
CA ALA A 136 -10.54 -25.96 4.26
C ALA A 136 -10.92 -25.15 5.52
N VAL A 137 -12.17 -25.27 5.95
CA VAL A 137 -12.59 -24.74 7.25
C VAL A 137 -11.74 -25.35 8.35
N GLY A 138 -11.27 -24.51 9.27
CA GLY A 138 -10.38 -24.89 10.37
C GLY A 138 -8.90 -24.77 10.05
N SER A 139 -8.50 -24.69 8.78
CA SER A 139 -7.09 -24.50 8.37
C SER A 139 -6.59 -23.09 8.67
N TRP A 140 -5.27 -22.96 8.85
CA TRP A 140 -4.59 -21.67 8.96
C TRP A 140 -4.12 -21.17 7.60
N ILE A 141 -4.27 -19.87 7.37
CA ILE A 141 -3.78 -19.18 6.18
C ILE A 141 -2.94 -17.99 6.61
N SER A 142 -2.03 -17.60 5.73
CA SER A 142 -1.34 -16.32 5.82
C SER A 142 -1.97 -15.33 4.85
N TYR A 143 -2.16 -14.09 5.32
CA TYR A 143 -2.70 -12.99 4.54
C TYR A 143 -1.79 -11.76 4.69
N ARG A 144 -1.79 -10.95 3.65
CA ARG A 144 -1.07 -9.67 3.59
C ARG A 144 -2.04 -8.51 3.70
N PHE A 145 -1.74 -7.51 4.50
CA PHE A 145 -2.57 -6.34 4.70
C PHE A 145 -1.75 -5.04 4.80
N ARG A 146 -2.43 -3.90 4.88
CA ARG A 146 -1.82 -2.56 4.94
C ARG A 146 -2.50 -1.70 5.99
N GLY A 147 -2.02 -1.83 7.23
CA GLY A 147 -2.61 -1.19 8.40
C GLY A 147 -3.98 -1.75 8.76
N GLU A 148 -4.52 -1.25 9.87
CA GLU A 148 -5.78 -1.73 10.46
C GLU A 148 -6.80 -0.58 10.56
N THR A 149 -8.09 -0.93 10.70
CA THR A 149 -9.11 0.03 11.16
C THR A 149 -8.97 0.27 12.65
N ASP A 150 -9.66 1.28 13.21
CA ASP A 150 -9.72 1.51 14.67
C ASP A 150 -10.22 0.30 15.46
N ALA A 151 -10.99 -0.60 14.82
CA ALA A 151 -11.45 -1.87 15.40
C ALA A 151 -10.46 -3.04 15.22
N GLY A 152 -9.21 -2.80 14.79
CA GLY A 152 -8.20 -3.82 14.56
C GLY A 152 -8.38 -4.66 13.29
N ILE A 153 -9.34 -4.32 12.42
CA ILE A 153 -9.59 -5.09 11.19
C ILE A 153 -8.52 -4.77 10.13
N PRO A 154 -7.81 -5.78 9.59
CA PRO A 154 -6.82 -5.59 8.53
C PRO A 154 -7.40 -4.93 7.27
N ARG A 155 -6.76 -3.86 6.79
CA ARG A 155 -7.16 -3.15 5.57
C ARG A 155 -6.44 -3.70 4.36
N PHE A 156 -7.16 -3.76 3.24
CA PHE A 156 -6.64 -4.27 1.96
C PHE A 156 -6.04 -5.68 2.08
N ALA A 157 -6.61 -6.50 2.99
CA ALA A 157 -6.15 -7.86 3.23
C ALA A 157 -6.31 -8.73 1.98
N SER A 158 -5.30 -9.55 1.68
CA SER A 158 -5.29 -10.48 0.56
C SER A 158 -4.61 -11.80 0.93
N PHE A 159 -5.22 -12.92 0.54
CA PHE A 159 -4.69 -14.26 0.76
C PHE A 159 -3.31 -14.40 0.12
N GLN A 160 -2.37 -15.03 0.86
CA GLN A 160 -1.05 -15.38 0.35
C GLN A 160 -0.92 -16.89 0.15
N ARG A 161 -1.10 -17.67 1.23
CA ARG A 161 -0.91 -19.13 1.21
C ARG A 161 -1.60 -19.83 2.37
N VAL A 162 -1.82 -21.13 2.23
CA VAL A 162 -2.17 -22.01 3.36
C VAL A 162 -0.91 -22.25 4.22
N ARG A 163 -1.08 -22.26 5.54
CA ARG A 163 -0.04 -22.61 6.51
C ARG A 163 -0.20 -24.08 6.87
N ALA A 164 0.59 -24.94 6.21
CA ALA A 164 0.60 -26.39 6.48
C ALA A 164 1.39 -26.75 7.74
N ASP A 165 2.10 -25.77 8.30
CA ASP A 165 2.94 -25.86 9.50
C ASP A 165 2.17 -25.59 10.82
N LEU A 166 0.86 -25.35 10.74
CA LEU A 166 -0.05 -25.04 11.86
C LEU A 166 -1.30 -25.92 11.84
#